data_AF-A0A7C4SDQ0-F1
#
_entry.id   AF-A0A7C4SDQ0-F1
#
_cell.length_a   1.000
_cell.length_b   1.000
_cell.length_c   1.000
_cell.angle_alpha   90.00
_cell.angle_beta   90.00
_cell.angle_gamma   90.00
#
_symmetry.space_group_name_H-M   'P 1'
#
loop_
_entity.id
_entity.type
_entity.pdbx_description
1 polymer ?
#
loop_
_entity_poly.entity_id
_entity_poly.type
_entity_poly.pdbx_seq_one_letter_code
_entity_poly.pdbx_strand_id
1 'polypeptide(L)'
;MAGEVFEAEMEATRYSLKVLPWLNLLLSLASVAVLYAGGLMVARGELTLGTLTAFLAYVWQVYGLVRAIAGLIPDLAEAEAAYEKLAELMEAEPKVVEALDSVELKIKGRIAVKDLWFEYTPGKPVLRGANLRDRARRGRWDRRS
;
A
#
# COMPACT_ATOMS: atom_id res chain seq x y z
N MET A 1 -2.71 -15.37 1.32
CA MET A 1 -1.86 -14.20 1.60
C MET A 1 -1.50 -13.36 0.38
N ALA A 2 -0.71 -13.80 -0.61
CA ALA A 2 -0.40 -12.92 -1.77
C ALA A 2 -1.62 -12.59 -2.66
N GLY A 3 -2.61 -13.50 -2.74
CA GLY A 3 -3.87 -13.26 -3.45
C GLY A 3 -4.86 -12.36 -2.68
N GLU A 4 -4.85 -12.40 -1.35
CA GLU A 4 -5.77 -11.60 -0.50
C GLU A 4 -5.33 -10.13 -0.43
N VAL A 5 -4.02 -9.86 -0.41
CA VAL A 5 -3.49 -8.49 -0.48
C VAL A 5 -3.76 -7.88 -1.86
N PHE A 6 -3.67 -8.68 -2.93
CA PHE A 6 -4.00 -8.24 -4.28
C PHE A 6 -5.50 -7.97 -4.47
N GLU A 7 -6.39 -8.74 -3.84
CA GLU A 7 -7.83 -8.49 -3.88
C GLU A 7 -8.24 -7.26 -3.06
N ALA A 8 -7.62 -7.02 -1.90
CA ALA A 8 -7.86 -5.83 -1.09
C ALA A 8 -7.35 -4.54 -1.79
N GLU A 9 -6.16 -4.57 -2.38
CA GLU A 9 -5.66 -3.46 -3.20
C GLU A 9 -6.52 -3.25 -4.45
N MET A 10 -7.01 -4.33 -5.06
CA MET A 10 -7.85 -4.25 -6.25
C MET A 10 -9.27 -3.75 -5.92
N GLU A 11 -9.84 -4.00 -4.73
CA GLU A 11 -11.10 -3.38 -4.30
C GLU A 11 -10.97 -1.89 -4.02
N ALA A 12 -9.91 -1.46 -3.32
CA ALA A 12 -9.62 -0.04 -3.09
C ALA A 12 -9.40 0.72 -4.41
N THR A 13 -8.67 0.12 -5.35
CA THR A 13 -8.44 0.68 -6.67
C THR A 13 -9.72 0.69 -7.52
N ARG A 14 -10.58 -0.34 -7.40
CA ARG A 14 -11.82 -0.48 -8.18
C ARG A 14 -12.92 0.47 -7.74
N TYR A 15 -12.91 0.95 -6.49
CA TYR A 15 -13.74 2.08 -6.05
C TYR A 15 -13.26 3.41 -6.65
N SER A 16 -11.95 3.66 -6.61
CA SER A 16 -11.34 4.87 -7.18
C SER A 16 -11.54 4.97 -8.71
N LEU A 17 -11.60 3.83 -9.40
CA LEU A 17 -11.80 3.74 -10.86
C LEU A 17 -13.24 3.97 -11.35
N LYS A 18 -14.25 4.02 -10.47
CA LYS A 18 -15.64 4.26 -10.90
C LYS A 18 -16.05 5.73 -10.78
N VAL A 19 -15.63 6.42 -9.72
CA VAL A 19 -16.13 7.77 -9.42
C VAL A 19 -15.64 8.80 -10.45
N LEU A 20 -14.36 8.75 -10.81
CA LEU A 20 -13.75 9.70 -11.76
C LEU A 20 -14.33 9.63 -13.18
N PRO A 21 -14.49 8.45 -13.82
CA PRO A 21 -15.12 8.39 -15.14
C PRO A 21 -16.60 8.78 -15.13
N TRP A 22 -17.37 8.44 -14.09
CA TRP A 22 -18.76 8.90 -13.97
C TRP A 22 -18.85 10.41 -13.79
N LEU A 23 -17.98 10.99 -12.97
CA LEU A 23 -17.85 12.43 -12.80
C LEU A 23 -17.52 13.10 -14.15
N ASN A 24 -16.55 12.58 -14.89
CA ASN A 24 -16.21 13.08 -16.23
C ASN A 24 -17.37 13.02 -17.22
N LEU A 25 -18.14 11.94 -17.21
CA LEU A 25 -19.28 11.78 -18.10
C LEU A 25 -20.34 12.84 -17.81
N LEU A 26 -20.71 12.99 -16.52
CA LEU A 26 -21.66 14.00 -16.04
C LEU A 26 -21.22 15.42 -16.40
N LEU A 27 -19.94 15.74 -16.19
CA LEU A 27 -19.38 17.05 -16.49
C LEU A 27 -19.31 17.35 -17.99
N SER A 28 -18.99 16.35 -18.81
CA SER A 28 -18.99 16.50 -20.27
C SER A 28 -20.40 16.79 -20.77
N LEU A 29 -21.40 16.06 -20.27
CA LEU A 29 -22.81 16.29 -20.55
C LEU A 29 -23.26 17.69 -20.10
N ALA A 30 -22.91 18.09 -18.87
CA ALA A 30 -23.23 19.42 -18.35
C ALA A 30 -22.59 20.53 -19.19
N SER A 31 -21.33 20.36 -19.61
CA SER A 31 -20.62 21.33 -20.45
C SER A 31 -21.27 21.49 -21.82
N VAL A 32 -21.67 20.38 -22.45
CA VAL A 32 -22.43 20.40 -23.73
C VAL A 32 -23.78 21.08 -23.55
N ALA A 33 -24.49 20.80 -22.46
CA ALA A 33 -25.77 21.44 -22.16
C ALA A 33 -25.64 22.96 -21.96
N VAL A 34 -24.62 23.40 -21.21
CA VAL A 34 -24.32 24.83 -21.00
C VAL A 34 -23.93 25.52 -22.30
N LEU A 35 -23.09 24.89 -23.13
CA LEU A 35 -22.72 25.43 -24.45
C LEU A 35 -23.93 25.56 -25.37
N TYR A 36 -24.82 24.57 -25.37
CA TYR A 36 -26.02 24.59 -26.20
C TYR A 36 -27.01 25.67 -25.75
N ALA A 37 -27.39 25.67 -24.47
CA ALA A 37 -28.35 26.64 -23.93
C ALA A 37 -27.77 28.06 -23.92
N GLY A 38 -26.53 28.22 -23.46
CA GLY A 38 -25.85 29.51 -23.43
C GLY A 38 -25.58 30.06 -24.83
N GLY A 39 -25.23 29.20 -25.78
CA GLY A 39 -25.07 29.59 -27.19
C GLY A 39 -26.37 30.11 -27.81
N LEU A 40 -27.51 29.46 -27.50
CA LEU A 40 -28.84 29.93 -27.91
C LEU A 40 -29.18 31.31 -27.32
N MET A 41 -28.86 31.55 -26.04
CA MET A 41 -29.11 32.85 -25.39
C MET A 41 -28.21 33.96 -25.95
N VAL A 42 -26.95 33.65 -26.30
CA VAL A 42 -26.06 34.58 -27.00
C VAL A 42 -26.59 34.90 -28.40
N ALA A 43 -27.07 33.91 -29.14
CA ALA A 43 -27.66 34.11 -30.46
C ALA A 43 -28.93 34.98 -30.44
N ARG A 44 -29.67 34.97 -29.32
CA ARG A 44 -30.84 35.84 -29.08
C ARG A 44 -30.48 37.23 -28.53
N GLY A 45 -29.22 37.48 -28.20
CA GLY A 45 -28.76 38.74 -27.61
C GLY A 45 -29.09 38.91 -26.13
N GLU A 46 -29.57 37.87 -25.45
CA GLU A 46 -29.89 37.88 -24.00
C GLU A 46 -28.63 37.80 -23.13
N LEU A 47 -27.53 37.28 -23.70
CA LEU A 47 -26.27 37.02 -23.02
C LEU A 47 -25.10 37.45 -23.91
N THR A 48 -24.04 38.02 -23.31
CA THR A 48 -22.82 38.31 -24.08
C THR A 48 -21.94 37.06 -24.18
N LEU A 49 -21.16 36.97 -25.26
CA LEU A 49 -20.17 35.91 -25.41
C LEU A 49 -19.18 35.89 -24.23
N GLY A 50 -18.78 37.06 -23.72
CA GLY A 50 -17.87 37.18 -22.58
C GLY A 50 -18.45 36.64 -21.27
N THR A 51 -19.75 36.83 -21.04
CA THR A 51 -20.42 36.29 -19.86
C THR A 51 -20.50 34.76 -19.92
N LEU A 52 -20.76 34.19 -21.10
CA LEU A 52 -20.78 32.74 -21.30
C LEU A 52 -19.40 32.12 -21.06
N THR A 53 -18.34 32.72 -21.60
CA THR A 53 -16.97 32.23 -21.41
C THR A 53 -16.51 32.33 -19.95
N ALA A 54 -16.85 33.43 -19.26
CA ALA A 54 -16.59 33.57 -17.83
C ALA A 54 -17.31 32.52 -16.99
N PHE A 55 -18.59 32.25 -17.30
CA PHE A 55 -19.36 31.21 -16.63
C PHE A 55 -18.73 29.82 -16.82
N LEU A 56 -18.35 29.48 -18.06
CA LEU A 56 -17.66 28.23 -18.34
C LEU A 56 -16.34 28.13 -17.57
N ALA A 57 -15.54 29.20 -17.51
CA ALA A 57 -14.30 29.23 -16.74
C ALA A 57 -14.52 28.92 -15.25
N TYR A 58 -15.58 29.47 -14.65
CA TYR A 58 -15.95 29.15 -13.26
C TYR A 58 -16.34 27.69 -13.07
N VAL A 59 -17.08 27.10 -14.00
CA VAL A 59 -17.41 25.66 -13.97
C VAL A 59 -16.12 24.83 -13.99
N TRP A 60 -15.17 25.16 -14.87
CA TRP A 60 -13.87 24.48 -14.93
C TRP A 60 -13.06 24.64 -13.63
N GLN A 61 -13.12 25.80 -12.99
CA GLN A 61 -12.44 26.04 -11.71
C GLN A 61 -13.01 25.18 -10.58
N VAL A 62 -14.34 25.14 -10.44
CA VAL A 62 -15.01 24.28 -9.46
C VAL A 62 -14.66 22.81 -9.70
N TYR A 63 -14.60 22.39 -10.96
CA TYR A 63 -14.20 21.03 -11.31
C TYR A 63 -12.76 20.70 -10.90
N GLY A 64 -11.83 21.66 -11.06
CA GLY A 64 -10.48 21.53 -10.52
C GLY A 64 -10.47 21.29 -9.01
N LEU A 65 -11.29 22.04 -8.26
CA LEU A 65 -11.40 21.88 -6.80
C LEU A 65 -11.99 20.52 -6.42
N VAL A 66 -13.05 20.07 -7.08
CA VAL A 66 -13.65 18.74 -6.83
C VAL A 66 -12.63 17.63 -7.08
N ARG A 67 -11.84 17.72 -8.16
CA ARG A 67 -10.78 16.74 -8.44
C ARG A 67 -9.66 16.76 -7.42
N ALA A 68 -9.25 17.95 -6.97
CA ALA A 68 -8.24 18.07 -5.91
C ALA A 68 -8.71 17.35 -4.63
N ILE A 69 -9.96 17.55 -4.22
CA ILE A 69 -10.54 16.88 -3.05
C ILE A 69 -10.65 15.36 -3.28
N ALA A 70 -11.18 14.94 -4.44
CA ALA A 70 -11.31 13.52 -4.76
C ALA A 70 -9.96 12.79 -4.79
N GLY A 71 -8.90 13.48 -5.20
CA GLY A 71 -7.53 12.97 -5.20
C GLY A 71 -6.95 12.72 -3.80
N LEU A 72 -7.50 13.34 -2.74
CA LEU A 72 -7.07 13.10 -1.36
C LEU A 72 -7.64 11.81 -0.76
N ILE A 73 -8.72 11.27 -1.33
CA ILE A 73 -9.40 10.09 -0.77
C ILE A 73 -8.49 8.85 -0.74
N PRO A 74 -7.76 8.50 -1.82
CA PRO A 74 -6.81 7.39 -1.79
C PRO A 74 -5.70 7.58 -0.75
N ASP A 75 -5.15 8.79 -0.64
CA ASP A 75 -4.09 9.11 0.32
C ASP A 75 -4.55 8.88 1.77
N LEU A 76 -5.80 9.26 2.08
CA LEU A 76 -6.39 9.02 3.40
C LEU A 76 -6.60 7.53 3.68
N ALA A 77 -7.05 6.76 2.68
CA ALA A 77 -7.23 5.32 2.82
C ALA A 77 -5.88 4.60 3.02
N GLU A 78 -4.83 5.04 2.33
CA GLU A 78 -3.47 4.52 2.53
C GLU A 78 -2.95 4.85 3.93
N ALA A 79 -3.17 6.07 4.41
CA ALA A 79 -2.79 6.47 5.76
C ALA A 79 -3.49 5.63 6.84
N GLU A 80 -4.76 5.30 6.66
CA GLU A 80 -5.52 4.43 7.55
C GLU A 80 -4.94 3.00 7.57
N ALA A 81 -4.64 2.42 6.41
CA ALA A 81 -4.01 1.10 6.33
C ALA A 81 -2.60 1.06 6.95
N ALA A 82 -1.83 2.14 6.81
CA ALA A 82 -0.53 2.28 7.47
C ALA A 82 -0.66 2.36 9.00
N TYR A 83 -1.69 3.07 9.48
CA TYR A 83 -2.01 3.17 10.90
C TYR A 83 -2.37 1.80 11.49
N GLU A 84 -3.23 1.03 10.82
CA GLU A 84 -3.59 -0.33 11.27
C GLU A 84 -2.36 -1.23 11.42
N LYS A 85 -1.47 -1.26 10.42
CA LYS A 85 -0.22 -2.03 10.47
C LYS A 85 0.72 -1.58 11.60
N LEU A 86 0.78 -0.27 11.85
CA LEU A 86 1.58 0.27 12.96
C LEU A 86 0.99 -0.16 14.31
N ALA A 87 -0.33 -0.10 14.45
CA ALA A 87 -1.04 -0.55 15.65
C ALA A 87 -0.81 -2.04 15.92
N GLU A 88 -0.92 -2.89 14.89
CA GLU A 88 -0.60 -4.32 14.98
C GLU A 88 0.85 -4.56 15.45
N LEU A 89 1.81 -3.79 14.94
CA LEU A 89 3.21 -3.92 15.35
C LEU A 89 3.44 -3.50 16.80
N MET A 90 2.73 -2.47 17.29
CA MET A 90 2.81 -2.04 18.69
C MET A 90 2.19 -3.06 19.65
N GLU A 91 1.13 -3.73 19.23
CA GLU A 91 0.44 -4.76 20.03
C GLU A 91 1.08 -6.15 19.90
N ALA A 92 1.96 -6.35 18.92
CA ALA A 92 2.63 -7.63 18.69
C ALA A 92 3.54 -8.00 19.88
N GLU A 93 3.13 -9.00 20.65
CA GLU A 93 4.00 -9.61 21.66
C GLU A 93 5.18 -10.36 21.00
N PRO A 94 6.41 -10.20 21.51
CA PRO A 94 7.58 -10.88 20.95
C PRO A 94 7.45 -12.39 21.09
N LYS A 95 7.33 -13.10 19.96
CA LYS A 95 7.24 -14.57 19.90
C LYS A 95 8.51 -15.31 20.35
N VAL A 96 9.63 -14.60 20.52
CA VAL A 96 10.88 -15.14 21.05
C VAL A 96 11.20 -14.40 22.33
N VAL A 97 10.66 -14.91 23.44
CA VAL A 97 11.11 -14.52 24.76
C VAL A 97 12.44 -15.21 24.98
N GLU A 98 13.54 -14.45 25.06
CA GLU A 98 14.80 -15.01 25.54
C GLU A 98 14.54 -15.57 26.95
N ALA A 99 14.92 -16.84 27.17
CA ALA A 99 14.77 -17.44 28.48
C ALA A 99 15.53 -16.60 29.52
N LEU A 100 14.91 -16.38 30.69
CA LEU A 100 15.49 -15.61 31.81
C LEU A 100 16.89 -16.07 32.25
N ASP A 101 17.28 -17.30 31.88
CA ASP A 101 18.59 -17.89 32.08
C ASP A 101 19.44 -17.91 30.80
N SER A 102 19.46 -16.81 30.04
CA SER A 102 20.32 -16.68 28.87
C SER A 102 21.79 -16.61 29.31
N VAL A 103 22.48 -17.76 29.24
CA VAL A 103 23.91 -17.83 29.56
C VAL A 103 24.71 -17.25 28.40
N GLU A 104 25.56 -16.27 28.69
CA GLU A 104 26.45 -15.65 27.71
C GLU A 104 27.54 -16.67 27.26
N LEU A 105 27.26 -17.38 26.16
CA LEU A 105 28.13 -18.44 25.67
C LEU A 105 29.32 -17.88 24.89
N LYS A 106 30.51 -17.83 25.52
CA LYS A 106 31.79 -17.64 24.80
C LYS A 106 32.21 -18.94 24.10
N ILE A 107 31.64 -19.19 22.91
CA ILE A 107 31.90 -20.41 22.15
C ILE A 107 33.25 -20.31 21.44
N LYS A 108 34.25 -21.07 21.88
CA LYS A 108 35.47 -21.35 21.10
C LYS A 108 35.34 -22.72 20.42
N GLY A 109 34.79 -22.71 19.20
CA GLY A 109 34.99 -23.75 18.18
C GLY A 109 34.31 -25.11 18.36
N ARG A 110 33.73 -25.58 17.26
CA ARG A 110 32.97 -26.83 16.99
C ARG A 110 31.54 -26.84 17.53
N ILE A 111 30.61 -26.74 16.57
CA ILE A 111 29.18 -26.96 16.77
C ILE A 111 28.88 -28.40 16.31
N ALA A 112 28.22 -29.16 17.17
CA ALA A 112 27.66 -30.46 16.82
C ALA A 112 26.16 -30.41 17.09
N VAL A 113 25.36 -30.59 16.04
CA VAL A 113 23.91 -30.67 16.14
C VAL A 113 23.54 -32.13 15.97
N LYS A 114 22.82 -32.68 16.96
CA LYS A 114 22.41 -34.07 16.96
C LYS A 114 20.89 -34.16 16.86
N ASP A 115 20.42 -35.01 15.95
CA ASP A 115 19.01 -35.34 15.74
C ASP A 115 18.11 -34.11 15.63
N LEU A 116 18.48 -33.16 14.76
CA LEU A 116 17.71 -31.93 14.56
C LEU A 116 16.40 -32.22 13.83
N TRP A 117 15.30 -31.72 14.41
CA TRP A 117 14.00 -31.65 13.77
C TRP A 117 13.63 -30.19 13.60
N PHE A 118 13.27 -29.81 12.38
CA PHE A 118 12.91 -28.44 12.06
C PHE A 118 11.72 -28.41 11.11
N GLU A 119 10.73 -27.60 11.45
CA GLU A 119 9.54 -27.37 10.65
C GLU A 119 9.24 -25.87 10.56
N TYR A 120 8.96 -25.39 9.35
CA TYR A 120 8.47 -24.02 9.12
C TYR A 120 6.94 -23.93 9.24
N THR A 121 6.25 -25.05 9.08
CA THR A 121 4.78 -25.15 9.14
C THR A 121 4.43 -26.37 9.97
N PRO A 122 3.50 -26.24 10.95
CA PRO A 122 3.12 -27.35 11.82
C PRO A 122 2.74 -28.59 11.01
N GLY A 123 3.40 -29.72 11.29
CA GLY A 123 3.12 -30.99 10.63
C GLY A 123 3.83 -31.21 9.29
N LYS A 124 4.68 -30.27 8.84
CA LYS A 124 5.58 -30.45 7.68
C LYS A 124 7.05 -30.23 8.07
N PRO A 125 7.68 -31.23 8.72
CA PRO A 125 9.10 -31.18 9.02
C PRO A 125 9.95 -31.17 7.75
N VAL A 126 10.82 -30.16 7.64
CA VAL A 126 11.78 -29.96 6.55
C VAL A 126 13.12 -30.64 6.89
N LEU A 127 13.49 -30.66 8.18
CA LEU A 127 14.61 -31.46 8.67
C LEU A 127 14.07 -32.50 9.65
N ARG A 128 14.46 -33.76 9.46
CA ARG A 128 14.13 -34.87 10.36
C ARG A 128 15.40 -35.66 10.66
N GLY A 129 15.84 -35.65 11.91
CA GLY A 129 17.00 -36.42 12.35
C GLY A 129 18.33 -35.99 11.71
N ALA A 130 18.47 -34.70 11.38
CA ALA A 130 19.70 -34.21 10.76
C ALA A 130 20.84 -34.12 11.79
N ASN A 131 21.94 -34.81 11.49
CA ASN A 131 23.14 -34.85 12.32
C ASN A 131 24.25 -34.08 11.61
N LEU A 132 24.63 -32.92 12.16
CA LEU A 132 25.67 -32.07 11.59
C LEU A 132 26.85 -31.99 12.56
N ARG A 133 28.04 -32.36 12.10
CA ARG A 133 29.26 -32.27 12.90
C ARG A 133 30.29 -31.49 12.13
N ASP A 134 30.56 -30.26 12.56
CA ASP A 134 31.62 -29.47 11.96
C ASP A 134 32.98 -30.05 12.39
N ARG A 135 33.72 -30.61 11.42
CA ARG A 135 35.13 -30.97 11.60
C ARG A 135 35.93 -29.70 11.32
N ALA A 136 36.26 -28.97 12.39
CA ALA A 136 37.14 -27.82 12.36
C ALA A 136 38.36 -28.04 11.44
N ARG A 137 38.26 -27.57 10.20
CA ARG A 137 39.41 -27.42 9.31
C ARG A 137 40.06 -26.11 9.73
N ARG A 138 41.30 -26.17 10.24
CA ARG A 138 42.12 -24.99 10.56
C ARG A 138 42.28 -24.13 9.29
N GLY A 139 41.35 -23.22 9.09
CA GLY A 139 41.48 -22.10 8.16
C GLY A 139 42.07 -20.93 8.92
N ARG A 140 43.29 -20.54 8.53
CA ARG A 140 43.96 -19.31 8.95
C ARG A 140 43.00 -18.12 8.84
N TRP A 141 42.53 -17.63 9.99
CA TRP A 141 42.08 -16.25 10.14
C TRP A 141 42.99 -15.63 11.19
N ASP A 142 44.19 -15.29 10.73
CA ASP A 142 45.09 -14.35 11.39
C ASP A 142 45.32 -13.21 10.39
N ARG A 143 45.28 -11.98 10.91
CA ARG A 143 45.39 -10.65 10.27
C ARG A 143 44.08 -10.16 9.64
N ARG A 144 43.55 -8.98 9.98
CA ARG A 144 44.21 -7.75 10.41
C ARG A 144 43.37 -6.99 11.46
N SER A 145 44.13 -6.36 12.37
CA SER A 145 43.89 -5.08 13.03
C SER A 145 43.01 -4.11 12.27
#